data_AF-A0A4R4Q984-F1
#
_entry.id   AF-A0A4R4Q984-F1
#
_cell.length_a   1.000
_cell.length_b   1.000
_cell.length_c   1.000
_cell.angle_alpha   90.00
_cell.angle_beta   90.00
_cell.angle_gamma   90.00
#
_symmetry.space_group_name_H-M   'P 1'
#
loop_
_entity.id
_entity.type
_entity.pdbx_description
1 polymer ?
#
loop_
_entity_poly.entity_id
_entity_poly.type
_entity_poly.pdbx_seq_one_letter_code
_entity_poly.pdbx_strand_id
1 'polypeptide(L)'
;MTEKPSVVATLFRFQSVFGLLAVFVAAIIFSPRKNGAILFVSADNLANVVRAVSEIGIIAVGMTFVILIGGIDLSVGAVLGLAAVGSAVLMVENDWGFLPSVLLVLVTGTIFGALQGVATAMIGIQSFIVTLAGLQIARGLARIWSGGQGVAISYGDGPKEAPTSFALLGERTFGGLVPIPVLIFAVVAIAAVVFLRVSAFSRHLYAVGGNEKAARLSGVPVVRVKIAVFAICGLLASLAGIVHAVQLNQGSPNDGIGYELDAIAAVVIGGTSLAGGRGSVAGTVAGALLLGVLNNILALNNIDSNIQLLIKGLVIVAAAALQRLRPAS
;
A
#
# COMPACT_ATOMS: atom_id res chain seq x y z
N MET A 1 25.52 32.59 1.81
CA MET A 1 24.17 33.15 1.60
C MET A 1 23.30 32.02 1.08
N THR A 2 22.43 31.45 1.91
CA THR A 2 21.49 30.41 1.48
C THR A 2 20.37 31.10 0.69
N GLU A 3 20.42 31.01 -0.64
CA GLU A 3 19.30 31.44 -1.49
C GLU A 3 18.02 30.79 -0.98
N LYS A 4 16.99 31.61 -0.71
CA LYS A 4 15.67 31.10 -0.37
C LYS A 4 15.23 30.20 -1.53
N PRO A 5 14.75 28.97 -1.26
CA PRO A 5 14.27 28.11 -2.34
C PRO A 5 13.20 28.88 -3.13
N SER A 6 13.29 28.84 -4.46
CA SER A 6 12.30 29.50 -5.31
C SER A 6 10.90 29.01 -4.94
N VAL A 7 9.89 29.87 -5.11
CA VAL A 7 8.48 29.52 -4.82
C VAL A 7 8.09 28.22 -5.55
N VAL A 8 8.62 28.03 -6.77
CA VAL A 8 8.45 26.83 -7.59
C VAL A 8 9.07 25.59 -6.92
N ALA A 9 10.29 25.70 -6.38
CA ALA A 9 10.95 24.59 -5.68
C ALA A 9 10.19 24.18 -4.39
N THR A 10 9.63 25.15 -3.67
CA THR A 10 8.83 24.90 -2.46
C THR A 10 7.49 24.23 -2.80
N LEU A 11 6.82 24.68 -3.87
CA LEU A 11 5.61 24.06 -4.39
C LEU A 11 5.83 22.59 -4.76
N PHE A 12 6.90 22.29 -5.49
CA PHE A 12 7.22 20.91 -5.84
C PHE A 12 7.61 20.08 -4.62
N ARG A 13 8.32 20.64 -3.64
CA ARG A 13 8.71 19.91 -2.41
C ARG A 13 7.50 19.44 -1.59
N PHE A 14 6.44 20.25 -1.53
CA PHE A 14 5.22 19.95 -0.75
C PHE A 14 3.99 19.64 -1.62
N GLN A 15 4.21 19.25 -2.89
CA GLN A 15 3.13 19.03 -3.86
C GLN A 15 2.03 18.09 -3.36
N SER A 16 2.39 17.03 -2.64
CA SER A 16 1.44 16.03 -2.14
C SER A 16 0.60 16.56 -0.98
N VAL A 17 1.16 17.46 -0.16
CA VAL A 17 0.44 18.12 0.94
C VAL A 17 -0.54 19.16 0.37
N PHE A 18 -0.10 19.98 -0.59
CA PHE A 18 -0.98 20.94 -1.25
C PHE A 18 -2.09 20.23 -2.03
N GLY A 19 -1.77 19.15 -2.74
CA GLY A 19 -2.76 18.31 -3.42
C GLY A 19 -3.78 17.72 -2.45
N LEU A 20 -3.31 17.18 -1.31
CA LEU A 20 -4.20 16.65 -0.27
C LEU A 20 -5.11 17.73 0.30
N LEU A 21 -4.57 18.91 0.62
CA LEU A 21 -5.36 20.05 1.11
C LEU A 21 -6.40 20.50 0.08
N ALA A 22 -6.03 20.60 -1.19
CA ALA A 22 -6.94 20.98 -2.26
C ALA A 22 -8.09 19.98 -2.41
N VAL A 23 -7.77 18.67 -2.42
CA VAL A 23 -8.78 17.60 -2.50
C VAL A 23 -9.65 17.57 -1.24
N PHE A 24 -9.08 17.83 -0.06
CA PHE A 24 -9.85 17.87 1.19
C PHE A 24 -10.82 19.06 1.23
N VAL A 25 -10.39 20.24 0.79
CA VAL A 25 -11.25 21.42 0.68
C VAL A 25 -12.34 21.18 -0.37
N ALA A 26 -11.99 20.63 -1.53
CA ALA A 26 -12.98 20.23 -2.54
C ALA A 26 -13.98 19.22 -1.97
N ALA A 27 -13.53 18.25 -1.17
CA ALA A 27 -14.39 17.28 -0.53
C ALA A 27 -15.38 17.93 0.46
N ILE A 28 -14.97 18.96 1.20
CA ILE A 28 -15.89 19.72 2.06
C ILE A 28 -16.94 20.47 1.21
N ILE A 29 -16.52 21.11 0.12
CA ILE A 29 -17.39 21.93 -0.73
C ILE A 29 -18.43 21.08 -1.47
N PHE A 30 -17.99 19.95 -2.04
CA PHE A 30 -18.81 19.07 -2.88
C PHE A 30 -19.46 17.92 -2.10
N SER A 31 -19.35 17.89 -0.78
CA SER A 31 -19.96 16.83 0.01
C SER A 31 -21.47 17.04 0.15
N PRO A 32 -22.28 15.98 -0.07
CA PRO A 32 -23.70 16.03 0.22
C PRO A 32 -23.95 16.32 1.70
N ARG A 33 -25.06 17.01 1.98
CA ARG A 33 -25.48 17.33 3.35
C ARG A 33 -26.57 16.38 3.81
N LYS A 34 -26.48 15.93 5.06
CA LYS A 34 -27.54 15.18 5.75
C LYS A 34 -27.86 15.90 7.05
N ASN A 35 -29.13 16.26 7.24
CA ASN A 35 -29.59 17.04 8.41
C ASN A 35 -28.80 18.35 8.63
N GLY A 36 -28.46 19.05 7.54
CA GLY A 36 -27.68 20.30 7.59
C GLY A 36 -26.16 20.11 7.84
N ALA A 37 -25.70 18.92 8.19
CA ALA A 37 -24.29 18.61 8.38
C ALA A 37 -23.63 18.08 7.10
N ILE A 38 -22.37 18.41 6.89
CA ILE A 38 -21.55 17.94 5.76
C ILE A 38 -21.17 16.47 6.04
N LEU A 39 -21.60 15.54 5.18
CA LEU A 39 -21.39 14.10 5.41
C LEU A 39 -19.90 13.72 5.41
N PHE A 40 -19.10 14.36 4.57
CA PHE A 40 -17.69 14.06 4.43
C PHE A 40 -16.90 14.20 5.74
N VAL A 41 -17.20 15.22 6.53
CA VAL A 41 -16.52 15.49 7.82
C VAL A 41 -17.16 14.76 9.00
N SER A 42 -18.19 13.94 8.78
CA SER A 42 -18.76 13.12 9.85
C SER A 42 -17.71 12.15 10.40
N ALA A 43 -17.73 11.94 11.72
CA ALA A 43 -16.74 11.09 12.39
C ALA A 43 -16.70 9.67 11.81
N ASP A 44 -17.88 9.10 11.50
CA ASP A 44 -17.98 7.77 10.88
C ASP A 44 -17.40 7.75 9.46
N ASN A 45 -17.69 8.77 8.64
CA ASN A 45 -17.12 8.83 7.31
C ASN A 45 -15.61 8.98 7.37
N LEU A 46 -15.09 9.92 8.16
CA LEU A 46 -13.65 10.11 8.32
C LEU A 46 -12.97 8.82 8.80
N ALA A 47 -13.53 8.14 9.80
CA ALA A 47 -13.04 6.86 10.28
C ALA A 47 -13.07 5.77 9.18
N ASN A 48 -14.08 5.74 8.33
CA ASN A 48 -14.14 4.82 7.18
C ASN A 48 -13.08 5.18 6.12
N VAL A 49 -12.87 6.47 5.82
CA VAL A 49 -11.83 6.92 4.87
C VAL A 49 -10.45 6.48 5.34
N VAL A 50 -10.06 6.83 6.57
CA VAL A 50 -8.71 6.50 7.05
C VAL A 50 -8.51 4.99 7.16
N ARG A 51 -9.56 4.23 7.46
CA ARG A 51 -9.51 2.75 7.49
C ARG A 51 -9.25 2.17 6.10
N ALA A 52 -9.99 2.61 5.08
CA ALA A 52 -9.77 2.19 3.70
C ALA A 52 -8.39 2.61 3.18
N VAL A 53 -7.94 3.83 3.52
CA VAL A 53 -6.59 4.31 3.19
C VAL A 53 -5.50 3.47 3.83
N SER A 54 -5.75 2.89 5.00
CA SER A 54 -4.71 2.16 5.75
C SER A 54 -4.21 0.93 4.99
N GLU A 55 -5.09 0.20 4.32
CA GLU A 55 -4.73 -0.99 3.54
C GLU A 55 -3.84 -0.63 2.35
N ILE A 56 -4.33 0.27 1.50
CA ILE A 56 -3.59 0.76 0.32
C ILE A 56 -2.31 1.47 0.79
N GLY A 57 -2.36 2.18 1.90
CA GLY A 57 -1.23 2.89 2.50
C GLY A 57 -0.11 1.95 2.92
N ILE A 58 -0.42 0.84 3.59
CA ILE A 58 0.58 -0.18 3.98
C ILE A 58 1.26 -0.75 2.73
N ILE A 59 0.49 -1.10 1.70
CA ILE A 59 1.02 -1.59 0.42
C ILE A 59 1.89 -0.52 -0.25
N ALA A 60 1.41 0.72 -0.29
CA ALA A 60 2.10 1.85 -0.91
C ALA A 60 3.44 2.14 -0.22
N VAL A 61 3.55 1.95 1.10
CA VAL A 61 4.83 2.02 1.81
C VAL A 61 5.81 0.97 1.26
N GLY A 62 5.37 -0.28 1.10
CA GLY A 62 6.18 -1.34 0.46
C GLY A 62 6.57 -1.01 -0.97
N MET A 63 5.60 -0.59 -1.78
CA MET A 63 5.79 -0.14 -3.16
C MET A 63 6.76 1.04 -3.27
N THR A 64 6.82 1.92 -2.26
CA THR A 64 7.78 3.03 -2.22
C THR A 64 9.22 2.49 -2.25
N PHE A 65 9.52 1.44 -1.50
CA PHE A 65 10.86 0.84 -1.52
C PHE A 65 11.19 0.24 -2.89
N VAL A 66 10.23 -0.44 -3.52
CA VAL A 66 10.38 -1.04 -4.86
C VAL A 66 10.60 0.05 -5.93
N ILE A 67 9.79 1.10 -5.93
CA ILE A 67 9.93 2.20 -6.88
C ILE A 67 11.24 2.97 -6.64
N LEU A 68 11.69 3.11 -5.38
CA LEU A 68 12.95 3.78 -5.08
C LEU A 68 14.16 3.09 -5.72
N ILE A 69 14.15 1.78 -5.94
CA ILE A 69 15.21 1.04 -6.67
C ILE A 69 14.98 0.98 -8.19
N GLY A 70 13.97 1.70 -8.71
CA GLY A 70 13.59 1.68 -10.13
C GLY A 70 12.80 0.43 -10.54
N GLY A 71 12.23 -0.30 -9.57
CA GLY A 71 11.39 -1.46 -9.82
C GLY A 71 9.90 -1.11 -9.83
N ILE A 72 9.10 -2.08 -10.26
CA ILE A 72 7.63 -2.09 -10.16
C ILE A 72 7.22 -3.49 -9.69
N ASP A 73 6.32 -3.55 -8.71
CA ASP A 73 5.72 -4.78 -8.20
C ASP A 73 4.22 -4.83 -8.45
N LEU A 74 3.79 -5.53 -9.49
CA LEU A 74 2.37 -5.70 -9.79
C LEU A 74 1.70 -6.80 -8.95
N SER A 75 2.46 -7.61 -8.21
CA SER A 75 1.91 -8.75 -7.49
C SER A 75 1.24 -8.39 -6.17
N VAL A 76 1.48 -7.17 -5.63
CA VAL A 76 1.10 -6.79 -4.26
C VAL A 76 -0.38 -6.98 -3.94
N GLY A 77 -1.27 -6.69 -4.89
CA GLY A 77 -2.72 -6.92 -4.71
C GLY A 77 -3.08 -8.41 -4.66
N ALA A 78 -2.39 -9.25 -5.43
CA ALA A 78 -2.59 -10.70 -5.38
C ALA A 78 -1.95 -11.34 -4.14
N VAL A 79 -0.80 -10.82 -3.67
CA VAL A 79 -0.18 -11.25 -2.41
C VAL A 79 -1.06 -10.88 -1.21
N LEU A 80 -1.70 -9.71 -1.24
CA LEU A 80 -2.74 -9.33 -0.29
C LEU A 80 -3.88 -10.35 -0.29
N GLY A 81 -4.43 -10.69 -1.45
CA GLY A 81 -5.49 -11.69 -1.56
C GLY A 81 -5.07 -13.09 -1.07
N LEU A 82 -3.83 -13.51 -1.37
CA LEU A 82 -3.25 -14.75 -0.85
C LEU A 82 -3.14 -14.73 0.67
N ALA A 83 -2.74 -13.61 1.26
CA ALA A 83 -2.65 -13.45 2.71
C ALA A 83 -4.03 -13.39 3.38
N ALA A 84 -5.02 -12.78 2.74
CA ALA A 84 -6.39 -12.74 3.23
C ALA A 84 -7.01 -14.15 3.25
N VAL A 85 -6.88 -14.87 2.14
CA VAL A 85 -7.28 -16.29 2.05
C VAL A 85 -6.54 -17.14 3.07
N GLY A 86 -5.22 -17.02 3.16
CA GLY A 86 -4.42 -17.79 4.10
C GLY A 86 -4.84 -17.55 5.55
N SER A 87 -5.14 -16.30 5.92
CA SER A 87 -5.64 -15.97 7.25
C SER A 87 -6.99 -16.64 7.53
N ALA A 88 -7.91 -16.59 6.56
CA ALA A 88 -9.23 -17.19 6.68
C ALA A 88 -9.14 -18.73 6.75
N VAL A 89 -8.47 -19.38 5.79
CA VAL A 89 -8.37 -20.85 5.73
C VAL A 89 -7.68 -21.43 6.96
N LEU A 90 -6.55 -20.83 7.39
CA LEU A 90 -5.82 -21.34 8.55
C LEU A 90 -6.69 -21.27 9.82
N MET A 91 -7.37 -20.15 10.06
CA MET A 91 -8.16 -19.98 11.28
C MET A 91 -9.51 -20.70 11.24
N VAL A 92 -10.20 -20.73 10.08
CA VAL A 92 -11.57 -21.23 9.94
C VAL A 92 -11.63 -22.68 9.47
N GLU A 93 -10.74 -23.12 8.59
CA GLU A 93 -10.79 -24.50 8.07
C GLU A 93 -9.79 -25.43 8.75
N ASN A 94 -8.67 -24.89 9.21
CA ASN A 94 -7.65 -25.66 9.91
C ASN A 94 -7.66 -25.47 11.43
N ASP A 95 -8.55 -24.61 11.95
CA ASP A 95 -8.69 -24.30 13.38
C ASP A 95 -7.37 -23.82 14.04
N TRP A 96 -6.51 -23.13 13.27
CA TRP A 96 -5.27 -22.56 13.80
C TRP A 96 -5.54 -21.30 14.62
N GLY A 97 -4.79 -21.15 15.71
CA GLY A 97 -4.83 -19.93 16.53
C GLY A 97 -4.39 -18.67 15.78
N PHE A 98 -4.67 -17.51 16.39
CA PHE A 98 -4.36 -16.19 15.81
C PHE A 98 -2.88 -16.02 15.46
N LEU A 99 -1.99 -16.27 16.42
CA LEU A 99 -0.56 -16.04 16.27
C LEU A 99 0.12 -16.93 15.21
N PRO A 100 -0.04 -18.28 15.20
CA PRO A 100 0.60 -19.11 14.18
C PRO A 100 0.09 -18.80 12.77
N SER A 101 -1.20 -18.48 12.61
CA SER A 101 -1.79 -18.10 11.33
C SER A 101 -1.19 -16.79 10.80
N VAL A 102 -1.13 -15.75 11.63
CA VAL A 102 -0.52 -14.47 11.25
C VAL A 102 0.95 -14.62 10.88
N LEU A 103 1.73 -15.36 11.68
CA LEU A 103 3.16 -15.56 11.40
C LEU A 103 3.37 -16.30 10.08
N LEU A 104 2.63 -17.38 9.82
CA LEU A 104 2.73 -18.13 8.58
C LEU A 104 2.37 -17.29 7.36
N VAL A 105 1.32 -16.49 7.45
CA VAL A 105 0.89 -15.59 6.37
C VAL A 105 1.93 -14.50 6.09
N LEU A 106 2.49 -13.87 7.14
CA LEU A 106 3.54 -12.86 6.99
C LEU A 106 4.81 -13.44 6.35
N VAL A 107 5.23 -14.63 6.81
CA VAL A 107 6.37 -15.37 6.23
C VAL A 107 6.11 -15.73 4.77
N THR A 108 4.90 -16.19 4.44
CA THR A 108 4.52 -16.54 3.06
C THR A 108 4.65 -15.34 2.12
N GLY A 109 4.11 -14.17 2.49
CA GLY A 109 4.28 -12.94 1.71
C GLY A 109 5.73 -12.50 1.59
N THR A 110 6.51 -12.60 2.67
CA THR A 110 7.93 -12.26 2.69
C THR A 110 8.75 -13.14 1.76
N ILE A 111 8.53 -14.46 1.80
CA ILE A 111 9.18 -15.43 0.90
C ILE A 111 8.79 -15.15 -0.53
N PHE A 112 7.51 -14.92 -0.80
CA PHE A 112 7.02 -14.59 -2.14
C PHE A 112 7.73 -13.36 -2.71
N GLY A 113 7.79 -12.28 -1.93
CA GLY A 113 8.55 -11.08 -2.25
C GLY A 113 10.03 -11.37 -2.48
N ALA A 114 10.68 -12.10 -1.58
CA ALA A 114 12.10 -12.45 -1.70
C ALA A 114 12.40 -13.23 -2.99
N LEU A 115 11.55 -14.18 -3.38
CA LEU A 115 11.69 -14.95 -4.62
C LEU A 115 11.60 -14.05 -5.86
N GLN A 116 10.67 -13.08 -5.88
CA GLN A 116 10.59 -12.09 -6.94
C GLN A 116 11.85 -11.21 -6.99
N GLY A 117 12.38 -10.85 -5.82
CA GLY A 117 13.64 -10.14 -5.68
C GLY A 117 14.84 -10.96 -6.21
N VAL A 118 14.89 -12.26 -5.93
CA VAL A 118 15.93 -13.18 -6.45
C VAL A 118 15.86 -13.26 -7.97
N ALA A 119 14.67 -13.47 -8.54
CA ALA A 119 14.48 -13.52 -9.99
C ALA A 119 14.90 -12.20 -10.66
N THR A 120 14.53 -11.07 -10.07
CA THR A 120 14.89 -9.74 -10.59
C THR A 120 16.40 -9.47 -10.46
N ALA A 121 17.00 -9.81 -9.32
CA ALA A 121 18.35 -9.37 -8.97
C ALA A 121 19.47 -10.32 -9.40
N MET A 122 19.20 -11.63 -9.43
CA MET A 122 20.18 -12.66 -9.78
C MET A 122 20.01 -13.15 -11.21
N ILE A 123 18.77 -13.43 -11.63
CA ILE A 123 18.48 -13.91 -13.00
C ILE A 123 18.52 -12.74 -13.99
N GLY A 124 18.24 -11.52 -13.53
CA GLY A 124 18.30 -10.31 -14.36
C GLY A 124 17.05 -10.08 -15.21
N ILE A 125 15.93 -10.72 -14.87
CA ILE A 125 14.63 -10.47 -15.51
C ILE A 125 14.11 -9.11 -15.02
N GLN A 126 13.49 -8.33 -15.91
CA GLN A 126 12.85 -7.06 -15.55
C GLN A 126 11.76 -7.27 -14.50
N SER A 127 11.73 -6.45 -13.44
CA SER A 127 10.85 -6.67 -12.29
C SER A 127 9.36 -6.66 -12.65
N PHE A 128 8.96 -5.83 -13.61
CA PHE A 128 7.57 -5.79 -14.10
C PHE A 128 7.14 -7.16 -14.65
N ILE A 129 8.00 -7.86 -15.38
CA ILE A 129 7.69 -9.19 -15.93
C ILE A 129 7.59 -10.21 -14.80
N VAL A 130 8.58 -10.22 -13.89
CA VAL A 130 8.60 -11.12 -12.74
C VAL A 130 7.34 -10.96 -11.89
N THR A 131 6.94 -9.72 -11.63
CA THR A 131 5.83 -9.42 -10.72
C THR A 131 4.46 -9.51 -11.40
N LEU A 132 4.38 -9.33 -12.71
CA LEU A 132 3.18 -9.68 -13.48
C LEU A 132 2.94 -11.19 -13.47
N ALA A 133 3.99 -12.00 -13.65
CA ALA A 133 3.89 -13.45 -13.49
C ALA A 133 3.59 -13.81 -12.02
N GLY A 134 4.25 -13.15 -11.07
CA GLY A 134 4.01 -13.30 -9.64
C GLY A 134 2.57 -13.00 -9.24
N LEU A 135 1.93 -11.99 -9.83
CA LEU A 135 0.50 -11.71 -9.65
C LEU A 135 -0.34 -12.95 -9.97
N GLN A 136 -0.12 -13.58 -11.13
CA GLN A 136 -0.89 -14.76 -11.55
C GLN A 136 -0.61 -15.96 -10.64
N ILE A 137 0.65 -16.15 -10.22
CA ILE A 137 1.03 -17.23 -9.30
C ILE A 137 0.35 -17.03 -7.94
N ALA A 138 0.48 -15.85 -7.31
CA ALA A 138 -0.13 -15.56 -6.02
C ALA A 138 -1.66 -15.71 -6.07
N ARG A 139 -2.28 -15.23 -7.15
CA ARG A 139 -3.72 -15.36 -7.38
C ARG A 139 -4.15 -16.82 -7.55
N GLY A 140 -3.39 -17.60 -8.32
CA GLY A 140 -3.61 -19.02 -8.51
C GLY A 140 -3.45 -19.80 -7.21
N LEU A 141 -2.41 -19.51 -6.42
CA LEU A 141 -2.21 -20.09 -5.10
C LEU A 141 -3.35 -19.76 -4.15
N ALA A 142 -3.84 -18.51 -4.14
CA ALA A 142 -4.99 -18.13 -3.32
C ALA A 142 -6.24 -18.93 -3.70
N ARG A 143 -6.49 -19.12 -5.01
CA ARG A 143 -7.61 -19.95 -5.49
C ARG A 143 -7.45 -21.42 -5.12
N ILE A 144 -6.26 -21.99 -5.23
CA ILE A 144 -6.02 -23.38 -4.83
C ILE A 144 -6.26 -23.54 -3.33
N TRP A 145 -5.76 -22.59 -2.53
CA TRP A 145 -5.86 -22.66 -1.07
C TRP A 145 -7.30 -22.54 -0.57
N SER A 146 -8.14 -21.73 -1.21
CA SER A 146 -9.54 -21.55 -0.82
C SER A 146 -10.55 -22.43 -1.55
N GLY A 147 -10.09 -23.36 -2.40
CA GLY A 147 -10.98 -24.11 -3.31
C GLY A 147 -11.71 -23.24 -4.35
N GLY A 148 -11.19 -22.03 -4.61
CA GLY A 148 -11.71 -21.09 -5.62
C GLY A 148 -12.83 -20.19 -5.12
N GLN A 149 -13.25 -20.30 -3.87
CA GLN A 149 -14.31 -19.50 -3.26
C GLN A 149 -13.77 -18.62 -2.13
N GLY A 150 -14.58 -17.64 -1.68
CA GLY A 150 -14.25 -16.86 -0.50
C GLY A 150 -14.56 -17.65 0.78
N VAL A 151 -13.67 -17.56 1.77
CA VAL A 151 -13.84 -18.18 3.09
C VAL A 151 -14.31 -17.10 4.05
N ALA A 152 -15.55 -17.22 4.52
CA ALA A 152 -16.11 -16.29 5.51
C ALA A 152 -15.49 -16.52 6.89
N ILE A 153 -15.21 -15.43 7.60
CA ILE A 153 -14.64 -15.44 8.95
C ILE A 153 -15.76 -15.10 9.93
N SER A 154 -16.13 -16.09 10.74
CA SER A 154 -16.94 -15.88 11.94
C SER A 154 -16.03 -15.99 13.16
N TYR A 155 -16.34 -15.28 14.25
CA TYR A 155 -15.49 -15.26 15.44
C TYR A 155 -16.15 -15.96 16.62
N GLY A 156 -15.36 -16.72 17.36
CA GLY A 156 -15.80 -17.43 18.55
C GLY A 156 -14.79 -18.47 19.00
N ASP A 157 -15.24 -19.38 19.87
CA ASP A 157 -14.43 -20.45 20.44
C ASP A 157 -14.85 -21.83 19.88
N GLY A 158 -15.79 -21.86 18.94
CA GLY A 158 -16.30 -23.07 18.29
C GLY A 158 -15.42 -23.53 17.11
N PRO A 159 -15.66 -24.76 16.62
CA PRO A 159 -14.99 -25.25 15.42
C PRO A 159 -15.38 -24.40 14.21
N LYS A 160 -14.39 -24.10 13.36
CA LYS A 160 -14.55 -23.20 12.21
C LYS A 160 -14.90 -21.76 12.56
N GLU A 161 -14.51 -21.31 13.74
CA GLU A 161 -14.57 -19.92 14.14
C GLU A 161 -13.15 -19.40 14.35
N ALA A 162 -12.86 -18.24 13.79
CA ALA A 162 -11.58 -17.58 14.02
C ALA A 162 -11.53 -17.06 15.47
N PRO A 163 -10.34 -17.08 16.10
CA PRO A 163 -10.19 -16.57 17.46
C PRO A 163 -10.65 -15.11 17.58
N THR A 164 -11.37 -14.79 18.66
CA THR A 164 -11.87 -13.44 18.93
C THR A 164 -10.76 -12.39 19.00
N SER A 165 -9.52 -12.80 19.36
CA SER A 165 -8.33 -11.95 19.29
C SER A 165 -8.02 -11.43 17.89
N PHE A 166 -8.45 -12.14 16.84
CA PHE A 166 -8.29 -11.69 15.45
C PHE A 166 -9.26 -10.55 15.12
N ALA A 167 -10.50 -10.61 15.63
CA ALA A 167 -11.52 -9.59 15.44
C ALA A 167 -11.05 -8.21 15.93
N LEU A 168 -10.24 -8.19 17.00
CA LEU A 168 -9.67 -6.96 17.55
C LEU A 168 -8.94 -6.14 16.48
N LEU A 169 -8.31 -6.76 15.47
CA LEU A 169 -7.61 -6.01 14.42
C LEU A 169 -8.53 -5.13 13.55
N GLY A 170 -9.83 -5.40 13.52
CA GLY A 170 -10.84 -4.65 12.77
C GLY A 170 -11.63 -3.64 13.62
N GLU A 171 -11.45 -3.69 14.94
CA GLU A 171 -12.21 -2.85 15.87
C GLU A 171 -11.76 -1.38 15.87
N ARG A 172 -12.55 -0.54 16.54
CA ARG A 172 -12.24 0.86 16.81
C ARG A 172 -11.79 1.02 18.27
N THR A 173 -10.67 1.71 18.47
CA THR A 173 -10.09 2.06 19.78
C THR A 173 -10.56 3.44 20.24
N PHE A 174 -10.17 3.82 21.47
CA PHE A 174 -10.45 5.13 22.09
C PHE A 174 -11.94 5.49 22.06
N GLY A 175 -12.81 4.59 22.52
CA GLY A 175 -14.26 4.84 22.57
C GLY A 175 -14.93 4.90 21.19
N GLY A 176 -14.35 4.24 20.17
CA GLY A 176 -14.93 4.15 18.84
C GLY A 176 -14.43 5.17 17.82
N LEU A 177 -13.40 5.95 18.17
CA LEU A 177 -12.87 7.04 17.35
C LEU A 177 -11.86 6.56 16.28
N VAL A 178 -10.93 5.67 16.65
CA VAL A 178 -9.78 5.33 15.79
C VAL A 178 -9.79 3.85 15.41
N PRO A 179 -9.99 3.50 14.12
CA PRO A 179 -9.87 2.12 13.67
C PRO A 179 -8.45 1.59 13.87
N ILE A 180 -8.31 0.36 14.37
CA ILE A 180 -7.01 -0.30 14.54
C ILE A 180 -6.18 -0.40 13.23
N PRO A 181 -6.78 -0.60 12.04
CA PRO A 181 -6.04 -0.54 10.77
C PRO A 181 -5.23 0.76 10.59
N VAL A 182 -5.75 1.89 11.10
CA VAL A 182 -5.07 3.20 11.05
C VAL A 182 -3.85 3.22 11.94
N LEU A 183 -3.91 2.59 13.11
CA LEU A 183 -2.78 2.46 14.01
C LEU A 183 -1.69 1.58 13.40
N ILE A 184 -2.07 0.45 12.79
CA ILE A 184 -1.13 -0.42 12.08
C ILE A 184 -0.44 0.35 10.95
N PHE A 185 -1.21 1.05 10.12
CA PHE A 185 -0.66 1.87 9.05
C PHE A 185 0.24 2.99 9.58
N ALA A 186 -0.15 3.69 10.65
CA ALA A 186 0.65 4.73 11.26
C ALA A 186 1.99 4.19 11.78
N VAL A 187 2.00 3.03 12.46
CA VAL A 187 3.21 2.37 12.93
C VAL A 187 4.12 2.00 11.75
N VAL A 188 3.57 1.38 10.70
CA VAL A 188 4.31 1.02 9.48
C VAL A 188 4.91 2.27 8.81
N ALA A 189 4.11 3.32 8.65
CA ALA A 189 4.55 4.57 8.03
C ALA A 189 5.65 5.26 8.84
N ILE A 190 5.49 5.37 10.16
CA ILE A 190 6.49 5.97 11.06
C ILE A 190 7.78 5.14 11.02
N ALA A 191 7.68 3.81 11.15
CA ALA A 191 8.82 2.91 11.09
C ALA A 191 9.58 3.06 9.77
N ALA A 192 8.86 3.11 8.63
CA ALA A 192 9.45 3.28 7.32
C ALA A 192 10.08 4.67 7.12
N VAL A 193 9.46 5.74 7.62
CA VAL A 193 10.03 7.10 7.60
C VAL A 193 11.31 7.16 8.42
N VAL A 194 11.31 6.62 9.64
CA VAL A 194 12.49 6.55 10.50
C VAL A 194 13.57 5.73 9.82
N PHE A 195 13.24 4.53 9.32
CA PHE A 195 14.17 3.65 8.60
C PHE A 195 14.83 4.35 7.42
N LEU A 196 14.07 5.06 6.57
CA LEU A 196 14.65 5.80 5.45
C LEU A 196 15.55 6.96 5.88
N ARG A 197 15.26 7.60 7.02
CA ARG A 197 16.06 8.72 7.53
C ARG A 197 17.36 8.28 8.19
N VAL A 198 17.36 7.18 8.94
CA VAL A 198 18.48 6.81 9.82
C VAL A 198 19.27 5.59 9.34
N SER A 199 18.66 4.69 8.57
CA SER A 199 19.30 3.42 8.20
C SER A 199 20.39 3.60 7.17
N ALA A 200 21.51 2.89 7.31
CA ALA A 200 22.53 2.80 6.26
C ALA A 200 21.99 2.15 4.98
N PHE A 201 21.01 1.25 5.11
CA PHE A 201 20.37 0.58 3.98
C PHE A 201 19.64 1.56 3.05
N SER A 202 19.10 2.66 3.59
CA SER A 202 18.39 3.65 2.75
C SER A 202 19.33 4.31 1.74
N ARG A 203 20.59 4.58 2.10
CA ARG A 203 21.59 5.11 1.18
C ARG A 203 21.84 4.16 0.00
N HIS A 204 21.90 2.86 0.27
CA HIS A 204 22.00 1.85 -0.80
C HIS A 204 20.77 1.84 -1.70
N LEU A 205 19.57 1.99 -1.14
CA LEU A 205 18.32 2.07 -1.88
C LEU A 205 18.34 3.22 -2.90
N TYR A 206 18.65 4.43 -2.44
CA TYR A 206 18.74 5.61 -3.30
C TYR A 206 19.88 5.52 -4.31
N ALA A 207 21.03 4.94 -3.93
CA ALA A 207 22.15 4.75 -4.85
C ALA A 207 21.80 3.76 -5.98
N VAL A 208 21.18 2.62 -5.65
CA VAL A 208 20.73 1.62 -6.64
C VAL A 208 19.72 2.23 -7.61
N GLY A 209 18.74 2.98 -7.11
CA GLY A 209 17.75 3.63 -7.95
C GLY A 209 18.26 4.79 -8.79
N GLY A 210 19.28 5.52 -8.31
CA GLY A 210 19.88 6.61 -9.08
C GLY A 210 20.71 6.11 -10.25
N ASN A 211 21.57 5.10 -10.00
CA ASN A 211 22.34 4.43 -11.05
C ASN A 211 22.85 3.07 -10.55
N GLU A 212 22.19 1.99 -10.94
CA GLU A 212 22.56 0.63 -10.51
C GLU A 212 24.00 0.25 -10.87
N LYS A 213 24.48 0.64 -12.05
CA LYS A 213 25.85 0.32 -12.50
C LYS A 213 26.88 1.04 -11.64
N ALA A 214 26.68 2.34 -11.39
CA ALA A 214 27.57 3.12 -10.54
C ALA A 214 27.54 2.65 -9.08
N ALA A 215 26.36 2.29 -8.56
CA ALA A 215 26.21 1.73 -7.22
C ALA A 215 27.01 0.42 -7.07
N ARG A 216 26.94 -0.47 -8.06
CA ARG A 216 27.71 -1.72 -8.07
C ARG A 216 29.22 -1.48 -8.10
N LEU A 217 29.70 -0.56 -8.95
CA LEU A 217 31.11 -0.18 -9.01
C LEU A 217 31.59 0.49 -7.70
N SER A 218 30.67 1.11 -6.94
CA SER A 218 30.94 1.72 -5.64
C SER A 218 30.82 0.73 -4.46
N GLY A 219 30.73 -0.58 -4.73
CA GLY A 219 30.69 -1.62 -3.70
C GLY A 219 29.32 -1.84 -3.03
N VAL A 220 28.25 -1.21 -3.52
CA VAL A 220 26.90 -1.44 -2.98
C VAL A 220 26.44 -2.86 -3.31
N PRO A 221 25.94 -3.65 -2.34
CA PRO A 221 25.48 -5.02 -2.57
C PRO A 221 24.10 -5.03 -3.25
N VAL A 222 24.04 -4.58 -4.51
CA VAL A 222 22.81 -4.39 -5.31
C VAL A 222 21.86 -5.57 -5.23
N VAL A 223 22.38 -6.80 -5.33
CA VAL A 223 21.58 -8.03 -5.30
C VAL A 223 20.83 -8.17 -3.98
N ARG A 224 21.52 -7.97 -2.85
CA ARG A 224 20.91 -8.07 -1.51
C ARG A 224 19.90 -6.96 -1.28
N VAL A 225 20.18 -5.76 -1.79
CA VAL A 225 19.26 -4.61 -1.69
C VAL A 225 17.95 -4.92 -2.42
N LYS A 226 18.02 -5.38 -3.67
CA LYS A 226 16.83 -5.75 -4.45
C LYS A 226 16.03 -6.86 -3.78
N ILE A 227 16.67 -7.94 -3.33
CA ILE A 227 15.99 -9.05 -2.63
C ILE A 227 15.28 -8.56 -1.37
N ALA A 228 15.97 -7.79 -0.52
CA ALA A 228 15.40 -7.26 0.71
C ALA A 228 14.21 -6.31 0.43
N VAL A 229 14.29 -5.48 -0.60
CA VAL A 229 13.21 -4.56 -0.98
C VAL A 229 11.95 -5.29 -1.40
N PHE A 230 12.05 -6.31 -2.26
CA PHE A 230 10.87 -7.08 -2.64
C PHE A 230 10.34 -7.94 -1.47
N ALA A 231 11.22 -8.46 -0.60
CA ALA A 231 10.79 -9.15 0.62
C ALA A 231 9.99 -8.24 1.56
N ILE A 232 10.46 -7.00 1.79
CA ILE A 232 9.73 -5.98 2.57
C ILE A 232 8.39 -5.65 1.90
N CYS A 233 8.35 -5.52 0.57
CA CYS A 233 7.12 -5.27 -0.17
C CYS A 233 6.10 -6.41 0.02
N GLY A 234 6.54 -7.66 -0.09
CA GLY A 234 5.72 -8.84 0.15
C GLY A 234 5.24 -8.98 1.59
N LEU A 235 6.07 -8.64 2.57
CA LEU A 235 5.70 -8.58 3.99
C LEU A 235 4.60 -7.54 4.26
N LEU A 236 4.72 -6.35 3.69
CA LEU A 236 3.72 -5.30 3.87
C LEU A 236 2.43 -5.61 3.10
N ALA A 237 2.51 -6.23 1.93
CA ALA A 237 1.34 -6.71 1.20
C ALA A 237 0.59 -7.80 1.99
N SER A 238 1.29 -8.73 2.64
CA SER A 238 0.64 -9.74 3.48
C SER A 238 0.07 -9.17 4.78
N LEU A 239 0.75 -8.20 5.40
CA LEU A 239 0.20 -7.44 6.53
C LEU A 239 -1.10 -6.72 6.15
N ALA A 240 -1.13 -6.08 4.97
CA ALA A 240 -2.33 -5.45 4.44
C ALA A 240 -3.44 -6.49 4.18
N GLY A 241 -3.10 -7.71 3.73
CA GLY A 241 -4.06 -8.80 3.54
C GLY A 241 -4.65 -9.35 4.83
N ILE A 242 -3.86 -9.43 5.89
CA ILE A 242 -4.37 -9.76 7.23
C ILE A 242 -5.38 -8.70 7.68
N VAL A 243 -5.03 -7.41 7.54
CA VAL A 243 -5.92 -6.30 7.87
C VAL A 243 -7.20 -6.34 7.01
N HIS A 244 -7.06 -6.62 5.71
CA HIS A 244 -8.18 -6.71 4.78
C HIS A 244 -9.15 -7.84 5.15
N ALA A 245 -8.63 -9.02 5.51
CA ALA A 245 -9.45 -10.16 5.89
C ALA A 245 -10.34 -9.87 7.10
N VAL A 246 -9.81 -9.15 8.10
CA VAL A 246 -10.58 -8.76 9.29
C VAL A 246 -11.59 -7.67 8.96
N GLN A 247 -11.26 -6.73 8.06
CA GLN A 247 -12.19 -5.67 7.68
C GLN A 247 -13.41 -6.19 6.93
N LEU A 248 -13.21 -7.19 6.05
CA LEU A 248 -14.30 -7.80 5.28
C LEU A 248 -14.92 -9.02 5.96
N ASN A 249 -14.35 -9.49 7.07
CA ASN A 249 -14.69 -10.76 7.70
C ASN A 249 -14.72 -11.93 6.70
N GLN A 250 -13.81 -11.92 5.74
CA GLN A 250 -13.62 -12.99 4.78
C GLN A 250 -12.24 -12.91 4.13
N GLY A 251 -11.75 -14.04 3.62
CA GLY A 251 -10.62 -14.07 2.69
C GLY A 251 -11.08 -14.60 1.33
N SER A 252 -10.95 -13.80 0.27
CA SER A 252 -11.32 -14.20 -1.09
C SER A 252 -10.12 -14.12 -2.04
N PRO A 253 -9.97 -15.10 -2.96
CA PRO A 253 -8.90 -15.07 -3.95
C PRO A 253 -8.96 -13.86 -4.88
N ASN A 254 -10.09 -13.17 -5.01
CA ASN A 254 -10.23 -11.99 -5.86
C ASN A 254 -9.97 -10.67 -5.10
N ASP A 255 -9.61 -10.72 -3.81
CA ASP A 255 -9.34 -9.52 -3.01
C ASP A 255 -8.08 -8.79 -3.50
N GLY A 256 -8.08 -7.47 -3.39
CA GLY A 256 -6.95 -6.63 -3.81
C GLY A 256 -6.76 -6.50 -5.32
N ILE A 257 -7.76 -6.82 -6.17
CA ILE A 257 -7.70 -6.50 -7.60
C ILE A 257 -7.55 -4.99 -7.79
N GLY A 258 -6.52 -4.55 -8.53
CA GLY A 258 -6.25 -3.15 -8.80
C GLY A 258 -5.54 -2.41 -7.67
N TYR A 259 -5.30 -3.04 -6.52
CA TYR A 259 -4.61 -2.40 -5.39
C TYR A 259 -3.14 -2.08 -5.74
N GLU A 260 -2.53 -2.86 -6.63
CA GLU A 260 -1.22 -2.57 -7.20
C GLU A 260 -1.21 -1.22 -7.93
N LEU A 261 -2.26 -0.89 -8.70
CA LEU A 261 -2.37 0.38 -9.41
C LEU A 261 -2.65 1.53 -8.46
N ASP A 262 -3.53 1.33 -7.47
CA ASP A 262 -3.80 2.33 -6.43
C ASP A 262 -2.55 2.63 -5.58
N ALA A 263 -1.75 1.62 -5.26
CA ALA A 263 -0.49 1.78 -4.54
C ALA A 263 0.56 2.55 -5.37
N ILE A 264 0.74 2.19 -6.65
CA ILE A 264 1.62 2.94 -7.56
C ILE A 264 1.15 4.39 -7.67
N ALA A 265 -0.15 4.62 -7.83
CA ALA A 265 -0.74 5.94 -7.90
C ALA A 265 -0.45 6.77 -6.64
N ALA A 266 -0.63 6.19 -5.45
CA ALA A 266 -0.32 6.85 -4.18
C ALA A 266 1.15 7.25 -4.08
N VAL A 267 2.07 6.37 -4.50
CA VAL A 267 3.52 6.63 -4.47
C VAL A 267 3.93 7.72 -5.47
N VAL A 268 3.36 7.69 -6.69
CA VAL A 268 3.63 8.68 -7.75
C VAL A 268 3.04 10.04 -7.40
N ILE A 269 1.79 10.11 -6.95
CA ILE A 269 1.17 11.36 -6.47
C ILE A 269 1.95 11.91 -5.27
N GLY A 270 2.41 11.01 -4.40
CA GLY A 270 3.31 11.30 -3.29
C GLY A 270 4.67 11.90 -3.68
N GLY A 271 5.03 11.82 -4.96
CA GLY A 271 6.19 12.47 -5.55
C GLY A 271 7.45 11.62 -5.60
N THR A 272 7.33 10.31 -5.40
CA THR A 272 8.41 9.35 -5.66
C THR A 272 8.53 9.12 -7.17
N SER A 273 9.77 9.14 -7.67
CA SER A 273 10.09 9.02 -9.09
C SER A 273 9.98 7.58 -9.57
N LEU A 274 9.23 7.33 -10.64
CA LEU A 274 9.19 6.01 -11.30
C LEU A 274 10.54 5.58 -11.87
N ALA A 275 11.44 6.52 -12.17
CA ALA A 275 12.80 6.21 -12.60
C ALA A 275 13.71 5.74 -11.45
N GLY A 276 13.24 5.79 -10.20
CA GLY A 276 14.03 5.47 -9.01
C GLY A 276 14.89 6.61 -8.49
N GLY A 277 15.57 6.35 -7.36
CA GLY A 277 16.60 7.23 -6.79
C GLY A 277 16.09 8.50 -6.10
N ARG A 278 14.80 8.82 -6.17
CA ARG A 278 14.19 9.99 -5.50
C ARG A 278 12.78 9.69 -5.02
N GLY A 279 12.48 10.01 -3.76
CA GLY A 279 11.16 9.82 -3.17
C GLY A 279 11.18 9.77 -1.64
N SER A 280 10.00 9.70 -1.02
CA SER A 280 9.87 9.60 0.43
C SER A 280 8.56 8.92 0.82
N VAL A 281 8.58 8.17 1.94
CA VAL A 281 7.38 7.53 2.49
C VAL A 281 6.36 8.57 2.98
N ALA A 282 6.81 9.70 3.53
CA ALA A 282 5.90 10.78 3.95
C ALA A 282 5.07 11.33 2.77
N GLY A 283 5.71 11.45 1.60
CA GLY A 283 5.03 11.80 0.36
C GLY A 283 3.99 10.74 -0.03
N THR A 284 4.37 9.46 0.01
CA THR A 284 3.46 8.34 -0.26
C THR A 284 2.24 8.32 0.66
N VAL A 285 2.42 8.57 1.96
CA VAL A 285 1.30 8.65 2.93
C VAL A 285 0.32 9.76 2.54
N ALA A 286 0.84 10.95 2.17
CA ALA A 286 0.01 12.04 1.69
C ALA A 286 -0.71 11.69 0.37
N GLY A 287 -0.04 10.98 -0.55
CA GLY A 287 -0.64 10.48 -1.79
C GLY A 287 -1.74 9.44 -1.57
N ALA A 288 -1.54 8.51 -0.63
CA ALA A 288 -2.55 7.51 -0.25
C ALA A 288 -3.78 8.17 0.38
N LEU A 289 -3.59 9.14 1.27
CA LEU A 289 -4.67 9.96 1.84
C LEU A 289 -5.41 10.75 0.76
N LEU A 290 -4.69 11.33 -0.21
CA LEU A 290 -5.29 12.09 -1.30
C LEU A 290 -6.22 11.21 -2.13
N LEU A 291 -5.75 10.03 -2.55
CA LEU A 291 -6.58 9.08 -3.31
C LEU A 291 -7.75 8.56 -2.48
N GLY A 292 -7.56 8.29 -1.19
CA GLY A 292 -8.65 7.86 -0.31
C GLY A 292 -9.74 8.90 -0.15
N VAL A 293 -9.37 10.16 0.07
CA VAL A 293 -10.32 11.27 0.15
C VAL A 293 -11.04 11.45 -1.20
N LEU A 294 -10.31 11.37 -2.31
CA LEU A 294 -10.89 11.46 -3.65
C LEU A 294 -11.91 10.34 -3.90
N ASN A 295 -11.57 9.10 -3.59
CA ASN A 295 -12.48 7.96 -3.77
C ASN A 295 -13.72 8.10 -2.87
N ASN A 296 -13.53 8.53 -1.62
CA ASN A 296 -14.62 8.72 -0.70
C ASN A 296 -15.59 9.81 -1.14
N ILE A 297 -15.10 10.98 -1.61
CA ILE A 297 -16.00 12.05 -2.05
C ILE A 297 -16.78 11.68 -3.31
N LEU A 298 -16.14 10.97 -4.24
CA LEU A 298 -16.82 10.46 -5.44
C LEU A 298 -17.91 9.45 -5.05
N ALA A 299 -17.61 8.54 -4.11
CA ALA A 299 -18.58 7.58 -3.60
C ALA A 299 -19.73 8.25 -2.85
N LEU A 300 -19.47 9.26 -2.01
CA LEU A 300 -20.52 10.02 -1.32
C LEU A 300 -21.47 10.73 -2.29
N ASN A 301 -20.95 11.14 -3.46
CA ASN A 301 -21.75 11.74 -4.53
C ASN A 301 -22.40 10.70 -5.46
N ASN A 302 -22.37 9.40 -5.09
CA ASN A 302 -22.90 8.29 -5.88
C ASN A 302 -22.35 8.23 -7.31
N ILE A 303 -21.09 8.64 -7.51
CA ILE A 303 -20.41 8.48 -8.80
C ILE A 303 -20.12 7.01 -9.03
N ASP A 304 -20.51 6.50 -10.20
CA ASP A 304 -20.31 5.11 -10.61
C ASP A 304 -18.84 4.67 -10.52
N SER A 305 -18.60 3.43 -10.11
CA SER A 305 -17.24 2.90 -9.89
C SER A 305 -16.42 2.85 -11.19
N ASN A 306 -17.04 2.69 -12.35
CA ASN A 306 -16.34 2.73 -13.64
C ASN A 306 -15.86 4.16 -13.96
N ILE A 307 -16.67 5.17 -13.61
CA ILE A 307 -16.27 6.58 -13.73
C ILE A 307 -15.16 6.91 -12.73
N GLN A 308 -15.22 6.36 -11.51
CA GLN A 308 -14.14 6.51 -10.54
C GLN A 308 -12.82 5.97 -11.09
N LEU A 309 -12.82 4.81 -11.77
CA LEU A 309 -11.63 4.26 -12.43
C LEU A 309 -11.08 5.19 -13.52
N LEU A 310 -11.96 5.80 -14.33
CA LEU A 310 -11.57 6.79 -15.34
C LEU A 310 -10.87 8.00 -14.68
N ILE A 311 -11.48 8.55 -13.63
CA ILE A 311 -10.94 9.71 -12.89
C ILE A 311 -9.59 9.35 -12.27
N LYS A 312 -9.47 8.19 -11.62
CA LYS A 312 -8.20 7.70 -11.07
C LYS A 312 -7.11 7.64 -12.14
N GLY A 313 -7.42 7.05 -13.30
CA GLY A 313 -6.48 6.98 -14.43
C GLY A 313 -5.99 8.36 -14.87
N LEU A 314 -6.90 9.32 -15.03
CA LEU A 314 -6.55 10.70 -15.39
C LEU A 314 -5.67 11.38 -14.32
N VAL A 315 -5.97 11.18 -13.03
CA VAL A 315 -5.18 11.72 -11.93
C VAL A 315 -3.75 11.16 -11.93
N ILE A 316 -3.58 9.86 -12.20
CA ILE A 316 -2.26 9.23 -12.31
C ILE A 316 -1.45 9.85 -13.45
N VAL A 317 -2.06 9.99 -14.63
CA VAL A 317 -1.42 10.61 -15.80
C VAL A 317 -1.03 12.06 -15.50
N ALA A 318 -1.93 12.83 -14.89
CA ALA A 318 -1.66 14.22 -14.50
C ALA A 318 -0.51 14.31 -13.49
N ALA A 319 -0.49 13.44 -12.48
CA ALA A 319 0.59 13.39 -11.50
C ALA A 319 1.94 13.04 -12.14
N ALA A 320 1.97 12.04 -13.03
CA ALA A 320 3.18 11.66 -13.76
C ALA A 320 3.68 12.78 -14.69
N ALA A 321 2.77 13.50 -15.37
CA ALA A 321 3.11 14.64 -16.20
C ALA A 321 3.71 15.79 -15.37
N LEU A 322 3.12 16.11 -14.22
CA LEU A 322 3.65 17.11 -13.29
C LEU A 322 5.03 16.74 -12.75
N GLN A 323 5.30 15.44 -12.51
CA GLN A 323 6.63 14.98 -12.11
C GLN A 323 7.69 15.25 -13.18
N ARG A 324 7.36 15.12 -14.47
CA ARG A 324 8.30 15.39 -15.57
C ARG A 324 8.68 16.86 -15.66
N LEU A 325 7.78 17.75 -15.25
CA LEU A 325 8.00 19.20 -15.24
C LEU A 325 8.81 19.68 -14.04
N ARG A 326 9.18 18.80 -13.09
CA ARG A 326 10.04 19.16 -11.98
C ARG A 326 11.44 19.54 -12.48
N PRO A 327 11.97 20.73 -12.10
CA PRO A 327 13.35 21.09 -12.37
C PRO A 327 14.30 20.06 -11.77
N ALA A 328 15.34 19.66 -12.52
CA ALA A 328 16.42 18.86 -11.98
C ALA A 328 17.19 19.71 -10.95
N SER A 329 16.94 19.46 -9.67
CA SER A 329 17.76 19.98 -8.57
C SER A 329 19.02 19.14 -8.41
#